data_AF-F1LIG7-F1
#
_entry.id   AF-F1LIG7-F1
#
_cell.length_a   1.000
_cell.length_b   1.000
_cell.length_c   1.000
_cell.angle_alpha   90.00
_cell.angle_beta   90.00
_cell.angle_gamma   90.00
#
_symmetry.space_group_name_H-M   'P 1'
#
loop_
_entity.id
_entity.type
_entity.pdbx_description
1 polymer ?
#
loop_
_entity_poly.entity_id
_entity_poly.type
_entity_poly.pdbx_seq_one_letter_code
_entity_poly.pdbx_strand_id
1 'polypeptide(L)' 'MLEMFGTGTAAVVTPIGKIVYKNKNTNRCEDLIIPTLEHKNNVMKRLYDSILNIQLGVTNRPGWTKVVC' A
#
# COMPACT_ATOMS: atom_id res chain seq x y z
N MET A 1 13.15 -8.85 -0.98
CA MET A 1 11.69 -8.77 -0.82
C MET A 1 11.24 -7.47 -1.48
N LEU A 2 10.38 -7.51 -2.51
CA LEU A 2 9.98 -6.31 -3.27
C LEU A 2 8.45 -6.25 -3.33
N GLU A 3 7.86 -5.39 -2.51
CA GLU A 3 6.46 -4.96 -2.61
C GLU A 3 6.43 -3.50 -3.06
N MET A 4 5.42 -3.12 -3.81
CA MET A 4 5.16 -1.71 -4.10
C MET A 4 3.70 -1.39 -3.84
N PHE A 5 3.45 -0.37 -3.03
CA PHE A 5 2.11 0.10 -2.68
C PHE A 5 2.11 1.61 -2.43
N GLY A 6 1.00 2.26 -2.76
CA GLY A 6 0.72 3.64 -2.38
C GLY A 6 0.14 3.71 -0.97
N THR A 7 0.28 4.87 -0.32
CA THR A 7 -0.40 5.18 0.95
C THR A 7 -1.12 6.51 0.84
N GLY A 8 -2.22 6.66 1.57
CA GLY A 8 -2.99 7.91 1.56
C GLY A 8 -4.26 7.78 2.37
N THR A 9 -4.78 8.91 2.86
CA THR A 9 -5.94 8.95 3.75
C THR A 9 -7.18 8.25 3.16
N ALA A 10 -7.37 8.30 1.85
CA ALA A 10 -8.52 7.72 1.18
C ALA A 10 -8.57 6.17 1.22
N ALA A 11 -7.41 5.50 1.21
CA ALA A 11 -7.35 4.04 1.05
C ALA A 11 -6.42 3.34 2.05
N VAL A 12 -5.72 4.10 2.89
CA VAL A 12 -4.66 3.66 3.83
C VAL A 12 -3.45 3.07 3.10
N VAL A 13 -3.64 1.97 2.38
CA VAL A 13 -2.64 1.27 1.56
C VAL A 13 -3.29 0.77 0.27
N THR A 14 -2.61 0.90 -0.87
CA THR A 14 -3.09 0.42 -2.18
C THR A 14 -2.00 -0.33 -2.94
N PRO A 15 -2.17 -1.61 -3.28
CA PRO A 15 -1.15 -2.40 -3.96
C PRO A 15 -0.92 -1.93 -5.40
N ILE A 16 0.31 -1.98 -5.88
CA ILE A 16 0.68 -1.73 -7.27
C ILE A 16 1.00 -3.07 -7.94
N GLY A 17 0.24 -3.39 -9.00
CA GLY A 17 0.45 -4.61 -9.80
C GLY A 17 1.24 -4.38 -11.09
N LYS A 18 1.23 -3.15 -11.64
CA LYS A 18 1.87 -2.83 -12.92
C LYS A 18 2.26 -1.37 -13.02
N ILE A 19 3.39 -1.10 -13.66
CA ILE A 19 3.81 0.22 -14.09
C ILE A 19 3.93 0.20 -15.61
N VAL A 20 3.21 1.09 -16.30
CA VAL A 20 3.41 1.33 -17.73
C VAL A 20 4.53 2.34 -17.86
N TYR A 21 5.67 1.94 -18.44
CA TYR A 21 6.86 2.76 -18.53
C TYR A 21 7.25 3.02 -19.99
N LYS A 22 7.52 4.29 -20.33
CA LYS A 22 8.02 4.66 -21.66
C LYS A 22 9.54 4.51 -21.69
N ASN A 23 10.01 3.46 -22.36
CA ASN A 23 11.44 3.26 -22.58
C ASN A 23 11.96 4.27 -23.62
N LYS A 24 12.90 5.12 -23.18
CA LYS A 24 13.48 6.19 -24.01
C LYS A 24 14.36 5.66 -25.15
N ASN A 25 14.96 4.48 -24.98
CA ASN A 25 15.87 3.90 -25.97
C ASN A 25 15.11 3.23 -27.12
N THR A 26 13.97 2.61 -26.82
CA THR A 26 13.12 1.93 -27.82
C THR A 26 11.95 2.80 -28.28
N ASN A 27 11.71 3.92 -27.61
CA ASN A 27 10.56 4.82 -27.76
C ASN A 27 9.20 4.09 -27.69
N ARG A 28 9.14 2.97 -26.96
CA ARG A 28 7.96 2.14 -26.76
C ARG A 28 7.52 2.14 -25.30
N CYS A 29 6.24 1.89 -25.06
CA CYS A 29 5.73 1.63 -23.72
C CYS A 29 5.91 0.14 -23.39
N GLU A 30 6.43 -0.13 -22.21
CA GLU A 30 6.67 -1.45 -21.67
C GLU A 30 5.87 -1.62 -20.37
N ASP A 31 5.32 -2.80 -20.18
CA ASP A 31 4.59 -3.17 -18.98
C ASP A 31 5.56 -3.80 -17.98
N LEU A 32 5.81 -3.09 -16.87
CA LEU A 32 6.61 -3.60 -15.76
C LEU A 32 5.66 -4.22 -14.72
N ILE A 33 5.63 -5.55 -14.67
CA ILE A 33 4.80 -6.28 -13.71
C ILE A 33 5.48 -6.29 -12.34
N ILE A 34 4.74 -5.89 -11.31
CA ILE A 34 5.21 -5.92 -9.92
C ILE A 34 4.52 -7.09 -9.21
N PRO A 35 5.27 -8.08 -8.66
CA PRO A 35 4.69 -9.29 -8.06
C PRO A 35 4.12 -9.04 -6.65
N THR A 36 3.54 -7.86 -6.39
CA THR A 36 3.00 -7.44 -5.08
C THR A 36 1.89 -8.38 -4.60
N LEU A 37 1.02 -8.85 -5.50
CA LEU A 37 -0.17 -9.65 -5.17
C LEU A 37 0.12 -11.14 -4.96
N GLU A 38 1.20 -11.65 -5.54
CA GLU A 38 1.57 -13.07 -5.45
C GLU A 38 2.26 -13.40 -4.12
N HIS A 39 2.60 -12.36 -3.34
CA HIS A 39 3.34 -12.51 -2.10
C HIS A 39 2.42 -12.83 -0.91
N LYS A 40 2.59 -14.03 -0.32
CA LYS A 40 1.72 -14.55 0.75
C LYS A 40 1.87 -13.87 2.12
N ASN A 41 3.04 -13.29 2.44
CA ASN A 41 3.31 -12.58 3.70
C ASN A 41 3.58 -11.09 3.46
N ASN A 42 2.60 -10.38 2.90
CA ASN A 42 2.84 -9.01 2.46
C ASN A 42 2.83 -7.99 3.61
N VAL A 43 3.82 -7.10 3.61
CA VAL A 43 3.94 -5.95 4.52
C VAL A 43 2.73 -5.02 4.36
N MET A 44 2.25 -4.91 3.13
CA MET A 44 1.04 -4.19 2.72
C MET A 44 -0.17 -4.48 3.64
N LYS A 45 -0.56 -5.75 3.79
CA LYS A 45 -1.72 -6.15 4.61
C LYS A 45 -1.48 -5.89 6.09
N ARG A 46 -0.28 -6.20 6.59
CA ARG A 46 0.07 -5.93 8.01
C ARG A 46 -0.03 -4.45 8.35
N LEU A 47 0.42 -3.58 7.44
CA LEU A 47 0.31 -2.14 7.61
C LEU A 47 -1.15 -1.68 7.56
N TYR A 48 -1.92 -2.14 6.57
CA TYR A 48 -3.34 -1.87 6.45
C TYR A 48 -4.11 -2.26 7.73
N ASP A 49 -3.98 -3.51 8.17
CA ASP A 49 -4.67 -4.04 9.34
C ASP A 49 -4.28 -3.26 10.61
N SER A 50 -2.99 -2.91 10.77
CA SER A 50 -2.53 -2.18 11.95
C SER A 50 -3.10 -0.77 12.02
N ILE A 51 -3.07 -0.02 10.91
CA ILE A 51 -3.60 1.35 10.86
C ILE A 51 -5.11 1.33 11.05
N LEU A 52 -5.82 0.43 10.38
CA LEU A 52 -7.27 0.31 10.49
C LEU A 52 -7.71 -0.04 11.91
N ASN A 53 -7.02 -0.98 12.56
CA ASN A 53 -7.31 -1.35 13.95
C ASN A 53 -7.09 -0.19 14.93
N ILE A 54 -6.11 0.69 14.68
CA ILE A 54 -5.93 1.92 15.46
C ILE A 54 -7.06 2.91 15.21
N GLN A 55 -7.42 3.14 13.94
CA GLN A 55 -8.47 4.09 13.54
C GLN A 55 -9.85 3.70 14.08
N LEU A 56 -10.17 2.41 14.10
CA LEU A 56 -11.44 1.88 14.61
C LEU A 56 -11.42 1.64 16.14
N GLY A 57 -10.31 1.91 16.82
CA GLY A 57 -10.21 1.75 18.28
C GLY A 57 -10.06 0.30 18.77
N VAL A 58 -9.87 -0.67 17.87
CA VAL A 58 -9.56 -2.07 18.22
C VAL A 58 -8.21 -2.16 18.93
N THR A 59 -7.23 -1.36 18.49
CA THR A 59 -5.91 -1.26 19.11
C THR A 59 -5.70 0.16 19.64
N ASN A 60 -5.43 0.30 20.94
CA ASN A 60 -5.11 1.61 21.51
C ASN A 60 -3.68 2.04 21.14
N ARG A 61 -3.57 3.18 20.47
CA ARG A 61 -2.29 3.86 20.22
C ARG A 61 -2.41 5.32 20.65
N PRO A 62 -1.98 5.66 21.88
CA PRO A 62 -2.09 7.01 22.40
C PRO A 62 -1.45 8.06 21.47
N GLY A 63 -2.16 9.17 21.27
CA GLY A 63 -1.71 10.28 20.42
C GLY A 63 -1.96 10.12 18.91
N TRP A 64 -2.50 8.99 18.44
CA TRP A 64 -2.78 8.75 17.01
C TRP A 64 -4.26 8.95 16.64
N THR A 65 -5.17 8.83 17.60
CA THR A 65 -6.60 9.09 17.42
C THR A 65 -7.09 10.12 18.44
N LYS A 66 -8.12 10.87 18.07
CA LYS A 66 -8.79 11.84 18.93
C LYS A 66 -10.28 11.51 18.96
N VAL A 67 -10.82 11.30 20.15
CA VAL A 67 -12.27 11.19 20.34
C VAL A 67 -12.89 12.56 20.09
N VAL A 68 -13.91 12.61 19.25
CA VAL A 68 -14.66 13.82 18.95
C VAL A 68 -16.09 13.58 19.42
N CYS A 69 -16.60 14.49 20.25
CA CYS A 69 -17.96 14.48 20.79
C CYS A 69 -18.78 15.59 20.13
#